data_AF-A0A485A1Y9-F1
#
_entry.id   AF-A0A485A1Y9-F1
#
_cell.length_a   1.000
_cell.length_b   1.000
_cell.length_c   1.000
_cell.angle_alpha   90.00
_cell.angle_beta   90.00
_cell.angle_gamma   90.00
#
_symmetry.space_group_name_H-M   'P 1'
#
loop_
_entity.id
_entity.type
_entity.pdbx_description
1 polymer ?
#
loop_
_entity_poly.entity_id
_entity_poly.type
_entity_poly.pdbx_seq_one_letter_code
_entity_poly.pdbx_strand_id
1 'polypeptide(L)' 'MNNFREKNRDRCLAILSRHDDALDSQAFSGACCITITRSSWDEEQGHKFKNISPHLQRIKAFKTLG' A
#
# COMPACT_ATOMS: atom_id res chain seq x y z
N MET A 1 -10.16 -1.09 -24.02
CA MET A 1 -9.62 -1.60 -22.74
C MET A 1 -9.59 -0.44 -21.77
N ASN A 2 -10.40 -0.48 -20.71
CA ASN A 2 -10.55 0.65 -19.79
C ASN A 2 -9.31 0.79 -18.89
N ASN A 3 -8.58 1.91 -18.99
CA ASN A 3 -7.45 2.25 -18.13
C ASN A 3 -7.93 2.66 -16.72
N PHE A 4 -8.56 1.72 -16.00
CA PHE A 4 -9.01 1.91 -14.61
C PHE A 4 -7.86 2.30 -13.68
N ARG A 5 -6.65 1.80 -13.98
CA ARG A 5 -5.43 2.08 -13.22
C ARG A 5 -5.07 3.56 -13.32
N GLU A 6 -5.06 4.15 -14.53
CA GLU A 6 -4.77 5.58 -14.70
C GLU A 6 -5.85 6.46 -14.07
N LYS A 7 -7.13 6.10 -14.21
CA LYS A 7 -8.25 6.85 -13.60
C LYS A 7 -8.19 6.90 -12.07
N ASN A 8 -7.49 5.96 -11.43
CA ASN A 8 -7.41 5.87 -9.97
C ASN A 8 -5.98 6.01 -9.45
N ARG A 9 -5.05 6.54 -10.26
CA ARG A 9 -3.62 6.68 -9.94
C ARG A 9 -3.36 7.38 -8.60
N ASP A 10 -4.22 8.31 -8.21
CA ASP A 10 -4.07 9.05 -6.94
C ASP A 10 -5.14 8.69 -5.90
N ARG A 11 -6.03 7.73 -6.22
CA ARG A 11 -7.17 7.31 -5.38
C ARG A 11 -6.98 5.94 -4.75
N CYS A 12 -5.79 5.37 -4.87
CA CYS A 12 -5.45 4.07 -4.30
C CYS A 12 -4.29 4.20 -3.31
N LEU A 13 -4.44 3.59 -2.14
CA LEU A 13 -3.42 3.47 -1.10
C LEU A 13 -2.97 2.01 -1.05
N ALA A 14 -1.66 1.78 -1.15
CA ALA A 14 -1.07 0.46 -0.95
C ALA A 14 -0.18 0.49 0.30
N ILE A 15 -0.42 -0.44 1.21
CA ILE A 15 0.37 -0.63 2.43
C ILE A 15 1.12 -1.94 2.28
N LEU A 16 2.45 -1.87 2.32
CA LEU A 16 3.32 -3.03 2.14
C LEU A 16 4.25 -3.15 3.34
N SER A 17 4.42 -4.36 3.87
CA SER A 17 5.42 -4.63 4.89
C SER A 17 6.79 -4.82 4.24
N ARG A 18 7.83 -4.19 4.81
CA ARG A 18 9.23 -4.38 4.41
C ARG A 18 9.81 -5.73 4.85
N HIS A 19 9.20 -6.33 5.87
CA HIS A 19 9.61 -7.58 6.50
C HIS A 19 8.49 -8.62 6.40
N ASP A 20 7.84 -8.73 5.23
CA ASP A 20 6.85 -9.77 5.01
C ASP A 20 7.57 -11.10 4.76
N ASP A 21 7.41 -12.04 5.69
CA ASP A 21 8.05 -13.36 5.64
C ASP A 21 7.44 -14.29 4.57
N ALA A 22 6.28 -13.95 3.99
CA ALA A 22 5.56 -14.77 3.01
C ALA A 22 5.55 -14.16 1.60
N LEU A 23 5.64 -12.84 1.49
CA LEU A 23 5.65 -12.13 0.22
C LEU A 23 6.93 -11.29 0.11
N ASP A 24 7.71 -11.48 -0.96
CA ASP A 24 8.81 -10.57 -1.25
C ASP A 24 8.27 -9.21 -1.73
N SER A 25 7.94 -8.35 -0.76
CA SER A 25 7.42 -7.02 -1.02
C SER A 25 8.45 -6.14 -1.74
N GLN A 26 9.76 -6.42 -1.63
CA GLN A 26 10.79 -5.65 -2.32
C GLN A 26 10.76 -5.90 -3.83
N ALA A 27 10.38 -7.10 -4.28
CA ALA A 27 10.15 -7.38 -5.70
C ALA A 27 9.04 -6.52 -6.31
N PHE A 28 8.07 -6.07 -5.50
CA PHE A 28 7.02 -5.13 -5.93
C PHE A 28 7.47 -3.67 -5.94
N SER A 29 8.64 -3.33 -5.37
CA SER A 29 9.15 -1.95 -5.29
C SER A 29 9.30 -1.28 -6.67
N GLY A 30 9.64 -2.06 -7.70
CA GLY A 30 9.76 -1.62 -9.08
C GLY A 30 8.51 -1.88 -9.94
N ALA A 31 7.46 -2.47 -9.36
CA ALA A 31 6.25 -2.80 -10.10
C ALA A 31 5.35 -1.57 -10.24
N CYS A 32 4.74 -1.43 -11.42
CA CYS A 32 3.78 -0.37 -11.76
C CYS A 32 2.68 -0.18 -10.70
N CYS A 33 2.36 -1.20 -9.89
CA CYS A 33 1.43 -1.09 -8.76
C CYS A 33 1.79 0.05 -7.78
N ILE A 34 3.08 0.26 -7.48
CA ILE A 34 3.52 1.32 -6.57
C ILE A 34 3.48 2.68 -7.24
N THR A 35 3.75 2.77 -8.53
CA THR A 35 3.70 4.05 -9.27
C THR A 35 2.28 4.58 -9.41
N ILE A 36 1.26 3.71 -9.34
CA ILE A 36 -0.15 4.07 -9.51
C ILE A 36 -0.89 4.14 -8.15
N THR A 37 -0.18 4.00 -7.04
CA THR A 37 -0.80 4.04 -5.71
C THR A 37 0.07 4.87 -4.77
N ARG A 38 -0.54 5.58 -3.83
CA ARG A 38 0.22 6.24 -2.77
C ARG A 38 0.78 5.12 -1.87
N SER A 39 2.05 4.78 -2.03
CA SER A 39 2.67 3.66 -1.30
C SER A 39 3.13 4.09 0.09
N SER A 40 2.79 3.31 1.11
CA SER A 40 3.40 3.40 2.44
C SER A 40 4.02 2.06 2.83
N TRP A 41 5.31 2.11 3.17
CA TRP A 41 6.03 0.96 3.71
C TRP A 41 5.89 0.93 5.22
N ASP A 42 5.61 -0.25 5.75
CA ASP A 42 5.69 -0.53 7.18
C ASP A 42 7.00 -1.24 7.50
N GLU A 43 7.76 -0.69 8.46
CA GLU A 43 9.06 -1.21 8.89
C GLU A 43 8.96 -2.02 10.21
N GLU A 44 7.85 -1.96 10.94
CA GLU A 44 7.70 -2.62 12.24
C GLU A 44 6.92 -3.93 12.14
N GLN A 45 5.88 -3.96 11.30
CA GLN A 45 4.95 -5.05 11.20
C GLN A 45 5.34 -5.99 10.06
N GLY A 46 5.61 -7.25 10.39
CA GLY A 46 5.83 -8.32 9.40
C GLY A 46 4.54 -8.84 8.77
N HIS A 47 4.58 -10.08 8.26
CA HIS A 47 3.45 -10.71 7.55
C HIS A 47 2.12 -10.63 8.34
N LYS A 48 1.01 -10.32 7.64
CA LYS A 48 -0.35 -10.11 8.17
C LYS A 48 -0.54 -8.92 9.12
N PHE A 49 0.47 -8.08 9.31
CA PHE A 49 0.39 -6.88 10.15
C PHE A 49 -0.20 -7.17 11.54
N LYS A 50 0.60 -7.81 12.42
CA LYS A 50 0.17 -8.23 13.77
C LYS A 50 -0.57 -7.13 14.53
N ASN A 51 -0.15 -5.87 14.38
CA ASN A 51 -0.90 -4.71 14.80
C ASN A 51 -1.38 -3.89 13.58
N ILE A 52 -2.67 -3.98 13.25
CA ILE A 52 -3.26 -3.25 12.13
C ILE A 52 -3.73 -1.82 12.48
N SER A 53 -3.79 -1.48 13.76
CA SER A 53 -4.27 -0.19 14.25
C SER A 53 -3.63 1.04 13.58
N PRO A 54 -2.29 1.13 13.43
CA PRO A 54 -1.66 2.27 12.75
C PRO A 54 -2.05 2.35 11.26
N HIS A 55 -2.26 1.21 10.59
CA HIS A 55 -2.73 1.18 9.22
C HIS A 55 -4.17 1.67 9.08
N LEU A 56 -5.05 1.33 10.02
CA LEU A 56 -6.44 1.80 10.02
C LEU A 56 -6.53 3.33 10.12
N GLN A 57 -5.69 3.96 10.95
CA GLN A 57 -5.60 5.41 11.03
C GLN A 57 -5.14 6.02 9.69
N ARG A 58 -4.17 5.40 9.04
CA ARG A 58 -3.65 5.83 7.74
C ARG A 58 -4.69 5.69 6.62
N ILE A 59 -5.46 4.61 6.61
CA ILE A 59 -6.60 4.41 5.70
C ILE A 59 -7.67 5.46 5.93
N LYS A 60 -7.97 5.79 7.20
CA LYS A 60 -8.94 6.83 7.55
C LYS A 60 -8.49 8.20 7.04
N ALA A 61 -7.24 8.58 7.28
CA ALA A 61 -6.67 9.83 6.77
C ALA A 61 -6.71 9.89 5.23
N PHE A 62 -6.42 8.78 4.56
CA PHE A 62 -6.50 8.68 3.10
C PHE A 62 -7.92 8.89 2.57
N LYS A 63 -8.94 8.31 3.23
CA LYS A 63 -10.35 8.51 2.86
C LYS A 63 -10.86 9.94 3.09
N THR A 64 -10.27 10.69 4.03
CA THR A 64 -10.68 12.07 4.33
C THR A 64 -10.02 13.10 3.40
N LEU A 65 -8.94 12.73 2.72
CA LEU A 65 -8.19 13.62 1.82
C LEU A 65 -8.74 13.68 0.37
N GLY A 66 -9.73 12.86 0.03
CA GLY A 66 -10.37 12.82 -1.30
C GLY A 66 -11.88 12.89 -1.21
#